data_AF-A0A920RFD8-F1
#
_entry.id   AF-A0A920RFD8-F1
#
_cell.length_a   1.000
_cell.length_b   1.000
_cell.length_c   1.000
_cell.angle_alpha   90.00
_cell.angle_beta   90.00
_cell.angle_gamma   90.00
#
_symmetry.space_group_name_H-M   'P 1'
#
loop_
_entity.id
_entity.type
_entity.pdbx_description
1 polymer ?
#
loop_
_entity_poly.entity_id
_entity_poly.type
_entity_poly.pdbx_seq_one_letter_code
_entity_poly.pdbx_strand_id
1 'polypeptide(L)' 'MANQTGILRIGTGAGFSSDRLDPAIQLVAQGSLDVIVFECLGERTLAFAHRDMQSPMEWVTTHTRKADEALTSLM' A
#
# COMPACT_ATOMS: atom_id res chain seq x y z
N MET A 1 -19.52 20.83 1.19
CA MET A 1 -19.99 21.44 2.46
C MET A 1 -19.59 20.50 3.57
N ALA A 2 -18.71 20.93 4.48
CA ALA A 2 -18.34 20.13 5.64
C ALA A 2 -19.59 19.90 6.50
N ASN A 3 -19.84 18.66 6.89
CA ASN A 3 -20.97 18.28 7.72
C ASN A 3 -20.78 18.88 9.12
N GLN A 4 -21.41 20.03 9.41
CA GLN A 4 -21.30 20.72 10.70
C GLN A 4 -22.24 20.14 11.78
N THR A 5 -22.33 18.82 11.82
CA THR A 5 -22.73 18.09 13.04
C THR A 5 -21.44 17.82 13.81
N GLY A 6 -21.37 18.01 15.13
CA GLY A 6 -20.16 17.76 15.94
C GLY A 6 -19.66 16.30 15.99
N ILE A 7 -19.92 15.52 14.94
CA ILE A 7 -19.56 14.13 14.74
C ILE A 7 -18.43 14.10 13.71
N LEU A 8 -17.26 13.61 14.11
CA LEU A 8 -16.13 13.36 13.23
C LEU A 8 -16.17 11.92 12.70
N ARG A 9 -16.23 11.75 11.38
CA ARG A 9 -16.31 10.43 10.72
C ARG A 9 -14.93 10.00 10.27
N ILE A 10 -14.39 8.98 10.94
CA ILE A 10 -13.06 8.43 10.66
C ILE A 10 -13.21 7.05 10.03
N GLY A 11 -12.62 6.86 8.86
CA GLY A 11 -12.45 5.54 8.25
C GLY A 11 -11.03 5.01 8.45
N THR A 12 -10.87 3.69 8.33
CA THR A 12 -9.56 3.04 8.40
C THR A 12 -9.31 2.19 7.15
N GLY A 13 -8.04 2.04 6.77
CA GLY A 13 -7.60 1.19 5.67
C GLY A 13 -6.21 0.63 5.93
N ALA A 14 -5.79 -0.32 5.10
CA ALA A 14 -4.43 -0.86 5.11
C ALA A 14 -3.52 -0.01 4.22
N GLY A 15 -2.39 0.44 4.78
CA GLY A 15 -1.39 1.27 4.11
C GLY A 15 -0.18 0.50 3.58
N PHE A 16 -0.21 -0.84 3.63
CA PHE A 16 0.86 -1.68 3.11
C PHE A 16 0.85 -1.68 1.57
N SER A 17 2.04 -1.63 0.94
CA SER A 17 2.20 -1.49 -0.51
C SER A 17 1.62 -2.65 -1.34
N SER A 18 1.40 -3.81 -0.72
CA SER A 18 0.71 -4.95 -1.36
C SER A 18 -0.69 -5.21 -0.80
N ASP A 19 -1.24 -4.30 0.01
CA ASP A 19 -2.61 -4.42 0.47
C ASP A 19 -3.62 -3.96 -0.57
N ARG A 20 -4.88 -4.34 -0.36
CA ARG A 20 -5.98 -3.98 -1.25
C ARG A 20 -6.37 -2.52 -0.97
N LEU A 21 -6.07 -1.64 -1.93
CA LEU A 21 -6.48 -0.23 -1.86
C LEU A 21 -7.95 -0.03 -2.25
N ASP A 22 -8.52 -0.91 -3.09
CA ASP A 22 -9.89 -0.78 -3.60
C ASP A 22 -10.96 -0.59 -2.50
N PRO A 23 -10.93 -1.34 -1.36
CA PRO A 23 -11.86 -1.13 -0.27
C PRO A 23 -11.74 0.26 0.38
N ALA A 24 -10.51 0.77 0.55
CA ALA A 24 -10.28 2.10 1.11
C ALA A 24 -10.79 3.20 0.17
N ILE A 25 -10.60 3.03 -1.15
CA ILE A 25 -11.14 3.92 -2.17
C ILE A 25 -12.66 3.95 -2.11
N GLN A 26 -13.31 2.77 -2.06
CA GLN A 26 -14.77 2.69 -1.97
C GLN A 26 -15.29 3.34 -0.69
N LEU A 27 -14.58 3.16 0.44
CA LEU A 27 -14.95 3.75 1.72
C LEU A 27 -14.86 5.27 1.70
N VAL A 28 -13.83 5.86 1.09
CA VAL A 28 -13.73 7.32 0.90
C VAL A 28 -14.84 7.82 -0.01
N ALA A 29 -15.12 7.10 -1.10
CA ALA A 29 -16.12 7.52 -2.10
C ALA A 29 -17.56 7.51 -1.55
N GLN A 30 -17.89 6.58 -0.64
CA GLN A 30 -19.27 6.33 -0.20
C GLN A 30 -19.52 6.63 1.28
N GLY A 31 -18.47 6.72 2.10
CA GLY A 31 -18.58 6.75 3.57
C GLY A 31 -18.84 8.12 4.19
N SER A 32 -18.78 9.19 3.39
CA SER A 32 -18.81 10.58 3.88
C SER A 32 -17.83 10.80 5.03
N LEU A 33 -16.57 10.36 4.85
CA LEU A 33 -15.53 10.48 5.85
C LEU A 33 -14.96 11.89 5.89
N ASP A 34 -14.62 12.36 7.09
CA ASP A 34 -13.82 13.57 7.26
C ASP A 34 -12.33 13.23 7.20
N VAL A 35 -11.96 12.04 7.66
CA VAL A 35 -10.57 11.55 7.72
C VAL A 35 -10.51 10.06 7.40
N ILE A 36 -9.46 9.64 6.71
CA ILE A 36 -9.08 8.23 6.57
C ILE A 36 -7.69 8.00 7.18
N VAL A 37 -7.56 6.95 7.98
CA VAL A 37 -6.30 6.54 8.60
C VAL A 37 -5.85 5.23 7.97
N PHE A 38 -4.59 5.17 7.54
CA PHE A 38 -3.98 3.94 7.09
C PHE A 38 -3.14 3.35 8.22
N GLU A 39 -3.36 2.07 8.52
CA GLU A 39 -2.39 1.34 9.33
C GLU A 39 -1.13 1.07 8.50
N CYS A 40 0.03 1.08 9.14
CA CYS A 40 1.28 0.64 8.54
C CYS A 40 1.86 -0.52 9.35
N LEU A 41 1.58 -1.75 8.94
CA LEU A 41 2.21 -2.97 9.46
C LEU A 41 3.65 -3.09 8.95
N GLY A 42 4.55 -2.35 9.59
CA GLY A 42 5.99 -2.41 9.31
C GLY A 42 6.58 -3.81 9.52
N GLU A 43 6.00 -4.62 10.39
CA GLU A 43 6.40 -6.00 10.67
C GLU A 43 6.30 -6.88 9.43
N ARG A 44 5.26 -6.69 8.61
CA ARG A 44 5.09 -7.45 7.36
C ARG A 44 6.16 -7.06 6.34
N THR A 45 6.49 -5.77 6.24
CA THR A 45 7.60 -5.27 5.41
C THR A 45 8.94 -5.87 5.85
N LEU A 46 9.22 -5.89 7.16
CA LEU A 46 10.44 -6.48 7.71
C LEU A 46 10.49 -8.00 7.51
N ALA A 47 9.36 -8.70 7.67
CA ALA A 47 9.27 -10.13 7.41
C ALA A 47 9.56 -10.47 5.94
N PHE A 48 9.03 -9.67 5.01
CA PHE A 48 9.35 -9.82 3.58
C PHE A 48 10.82 -9.53 3.28
N ALA A 49 11.37 -8.44 3.81
CA ALA A 49 12.79 -8.14 3.66
C ALA A 49 13.67 -9.27 4.23
N HIS A 50 13.31 -9.82 5.39
CA HIS A 50 14.03 -10.93 6.01
C HIS A 50 13.94 -12.22 5.17
N ARG A 51 12.76 -12.58 4.67
CA ARG A 51 12.58 -13.71 3.75
C ARG A 51 13.45 -13.55 2.50
N ASP A 52 13.44 -12.36 1.92
CA ASP A 52 14.18 -12.06 0.69
C ASP A 52 15.71 -12.11 0.92
N MET A 53 16.19 -11.71 2.11
CA MET A 53 17.58 -11.90 2.53
C MET A 53 17.99 -13.37 2.70
N GLN A 54 17.05 -14.29 2.98
CA GLN A 54 17.35 -15.72 3.06
C GLN A 54 17.56 -16.35 1.66
N SER A 55 17.18 -15.68 0.57
CA SER A 55 17.40 -16.14 -0.82
C SER A 55 18.01 -15.04 -1.70
N PRO A 56 19.29 -14.67 -1.47
CA PRO A 56 19.88 -13.46 -2.05
C PRO A 56 19.93 -13.46 -3.59
N MET A 57 20.12 -14.62 -4.22
CA MET A 57 20.24 -14.72 -5.68
C MET A 57 18.92 -14.52 -6.43
N GLU A 58 17.80 -15.02 -5.89
CA GLU A 58 16.47 -14.78 -6.49
C GLU A 58 16.03 -13.33 -6.35
N TRP A 59 16.37 -12.69 -5.22
CA TRP A 59 16.01 -11.30 -4.99
C TRP A 59 16.68 -10.35 -5.99
N VAL A 60 18.00 -10.50 -6.20
CA VAL A 60 18.76 -9.67 -7.15
C VAL A 60 18.25 -9.87 -8.57
N THR A 61 18.12 -11.12 -9.01
CA THR A 61 17.71 -11.44 -10.39
C THR A 61 16.29 -10.97 -10.72
N THR A 62 15.35 -11.08 -9.78
CA THR A 62 13.95 -10.66 -10.03
C THR A 62 13.82 -9.13 -10.12
N HIS A 63 14.53 -8.38 -9.27
CA HIS A 63 14.41 -6.93 -9.20
C HIS A 63 15.23 -6.20 -10.28
N THR A 64 16.40 -6.72 -10.67
CA THR A 64 17.16 -6.16 -11.80
C THR A 64 16.47 -6.43 -13.13
N ARG A 65 15.93 -7.64 -13.35
CA ARG A 65 15.23 -7.99 -14.59
C ARG A 65 13.95 -7.17 -14.81
N LYS A 66 13.19 -6.89 -13.74
CA LYS A 66 12.02 -6.00 -13.82
C LYS A 66 12.40 -4.54 -14.15
N ALA A 67 13.54 -4.07 -13.64
CA ALA A 67 14.04 -2.74 -13.97
C ALA A 67 14.46 -2.65 -15.44
N ASP A 68 15.16 -3.67 -15.96
CA ASP A 68 15.55 -3.76 -17.37
C ASP A 68 14.34 -3.90 -18.30
N GLU A 69 13.33 -4.72 -17.95
CA GLU A 69 12.09 -4.85 -18.73
C GLU A 69 11.30 -3.52 -18.78
N ALA A 70 11.23 -2.78 -17.67
CA ALA A 70 10.58 -1.47 -17.63
C ALA A 70 11.32 -0.43 -18.48
N LEU A 71 12.65 -0.42 -18.46
CA LEU A 71 13.49 0.44 -19.30
C LEU A 71 13.34 0.10 -20.79
N THR A 72 13.31 -1.19 -21.14
CA THR A 72 13.15 -1.66 -22.52
C THR A 72 11.76 -1.33 -23.07
N SER A 73 10.72 -1.32 -22.23
CA SER A 73 9.36 -0.93 -22.64
C SER A 73 9.19 0.58 -22.88
N LEU A 74 10.16 1.40 -22.49
CA LEU A 74 10.15 2.87 -22.60
C LEU A 74 11.00 3.40 -23.76
N MET A 75 11.75 2.53 -24.44
CA MET A 75 12.53 2.82 -25.66
C MET A 75 11.80 2.29 -26.90
#